data_AF-A0A833UT52-F1
#
_entry.id   AF-A0A833UT52-F1
#
_cell.length_a   1.000
_cell.length_b   1.000
_cell.length_c   1.000
_cell.angle_alpha   90.00
_cell.angle_beta   90.00
_cell.angle_gamma   90.00
#
_symmetry.space_group_name_H-M   'P 1'
#
loop_
_entity.id
_entity.type
_entity.pdbx_description
1 polymer ?
#
loop_
_entity_poly.entity_id
_entity_poly.type
_entity_poly.pdbx_seq_one_letter_code
_entity_poly.pdbx_strand_id
1 'polypeptide(L)'
;MNWISVNEQLPEYGVTVMAGSKSFGLGEFDWWFFERVEDGEVWLWSRLNSSSLHGDFECDDDYHITHWMPMPEPPIDISKIELKQTCGESPEQYNAFYKGKQVGYLRLRHGEFRVDYPDCGDETILYSTKVHGDGKFKDDERENFLTLAKEAIVKKLEG
;
A
#
# COMPACT_ATOMS: atom_id res chain seq x y z
N MET A 1 -4.44 12.25 2.67
CA MET A 1 -4.46 12.27 4.16
C MET A 1 -4.35 13.72 4.61
N ASN A 2 -5.04 14.09 5.69
CA ASN A 2 -5.07 15.45 6.21
C ASN A 2 -4.48 15.47 7.64
N TRP A 3 -3.81 16.56 7.99
CA TRP A 3 -3.34 16.82 9.36
C TRP A 3 -4.51 17.16 10.28
N ILE A 4 -4.55 16.53 11.46
CA ILE A 4 -5.56 16.67 12.51
C ILE A 4 -4.95 17.47 13.66
N SER A 5 -5.64 18.48 14.18
CA SER A 5 -5.14 19.24 15.32
C SER A 5 -5.27 18.43 16.62
N VAL A 6 -4.25 18.48 17.49
CA VAL A 6 -4.29 17.83 18.82
C VAL A 6 -5.39 18.38 19.73
N ASN A 7 -5.86 19.61 19.46
CA ASN A 7 -6.98 20.23 20.18
C ASN A 7 -8.34 19.68 19.73
N GLU A 8 -8.41 19.09 18.52
CA GLU A 8 -9.62 18.45 18.00
C GLU A 8 -9.69 16.99 18.44
N GLN A 9 -8.58 16.27 18.25
CA GLN A 9 -8.48 14.86 18.56
C GLN A 9 -7.02 14.47 18.81
N LEU A 10 -6.79 13.64 19.83
CA LEU A 10 -5.51 12.98 20.05
C LEU A 10 -5.51 11.58 19.40
N PRO A 11 -4.36 11.08 18.94
CA PRO A 11 -4.24 9.70 18.51
C PRO A 11 -4.43 8.73 19.68
N GLU A 12 -4.80 7.50 19.38
CA GLU A 12 -4.90 6.41 20.35
C GLU A 12 -3.53 6.12 20.98
N TYR A 13 -3.52 5.70 22.25
CA TYR A 13 -2.30 5.24 22.92
C TYR A 13 -1.74 4.00 22.23
N GLY A 14 -0.42 3.87 22.15
CA GLY A 14 0.19 2.71 21.51
C GLY A 14 0.22 2.74 19.98
N VAL A 15 -0.33 3.79 19.35
CA VAL A 15 -0.40 3.91 17.89
C VAL A 15 0.63 4.92 17.40
N THR A 16 1.57 4.43 16.57
CA THR A 16 2.53 5.29 15.88
C THR A 16 1.82 6.13 14.82
N VAL A 17 2.13 7.43 14.81
CA VAL A 17 1.58 8.43 13.89
C VAL A 17 2.68 9.33 13.35
N MET A 18 2.42 10.01 12.25
CA MET A 18 3.19 11.19 11.88
C MET A 18 2.67 12.37 12.69
N ALA A 19 3.56 13.08 13.40
CA ALA A 19 3.17 14.25 14.17
C ALA A 19 4.20 15.36 14.05
N GLY A 20 3.76 16.59 14.28
CA GLY A 20 4.62 17.75 14.07
C GLY A 20 4.07 19.05 14.63
N SER A 21 4.89 20.08 14.46
CA SER A 21 4.62 21.42 14.95
C SER A 21 5.09 22.45 13.94
N LYS A 22 4.44 23.61 13.92
CA LYS A 22 4.99 24.76 13.18
C LYS A 22 6.15 25.31 13.99
N SER A 23 7.33 25.36 13.39
CA SER A 23 8.52 25.99 13.98
C SER A 23 8.19 27.42 14.42
N PHE A 24 8.52 27.77 15.66
CA PHE A 24 8.36 29.13 16.15
C PHE A 24 9.29 30.06 15.36
N GLY A 25 8.71 30.86 14.46
CA GLY A 25 9.39 31.98 13.79
C GLY A 25 9.85 31.78 12.35
N LEU A 26 9.89 30.53 11.83
CA LEU A 26 10.33 30.25 10.45
C LEU A 26 9.17 29.86 9.51
N GLY A 27 8.00 29.50 10.06
CA GLY A 27 6.81 29.17 9.27
C GLY A 27 6.86 27.77 8.62
N GLU A 28 7.94 27.02 8.83
CA GLU A 28 8.08 25.64 8.36
C GLU A 28 7.44 24.66 9.35
N PHE A 29 6.86 23.58 8.85
CA PHE A 29 6.24 22.55 9.66
C PHE A 29 7.21 21.38 9.82
N ASP A 30 7.78 21.26 11.02
CA ASP A 30 8.68 20.18 11.39
C ASP A 30 7.85 18.98 11.83
N TRP A 31 8.19 17.79 11.32
CA TRP A 31 7.46 16.56 11.62
C TRP A 31 8.39 15.37 11.80
N TRP A 32 7.95 14.42 12.63
CA TRP A 32 8.60 13.14 12.88
C TRP A 32 7.53 12.06 13.11
N PHE A 33 7.97 10.85 13.44
CA PHE A 33 7.08 9.78 13.89
C PHE A 33 7.01 9.75 15.41
N PHE A 34 5.79 9.67 15.94
CA PHE A 34 5.52 9.72 17.37
C PHE A 34 4.49 8.68 17.79
N GLU A 35 4.51 8.33 19.07
CA GLU A 35 3.48 7.55 19.75
C GLU A 35 3.06 8.28 21.03
N ARG A 36 1.79 8.15 21.42
CA ARG A 36 1.35 8.56 22.76
C ARG A 36 1.55 7.40 23.74
N VAL A 37 2.30 7.64 24.79
CA VAL A 37 2.61 6.67 25.84
C VAL A 37 2.16 7.19 27.20
N GLU A 38 1.73 6.29 28.08
CA GLU A 38 1.46 6.61 29.50
C GLU A 38 2.78 6.62 30.27
N ASP A 39 2.98 7.64 31.11
CA ASP A 39 4.12 7.74 32.02
C ASP A 39 3.62 8.19 33.40
N GLY A 40 3.36 7.22 34.28
CA GLY A 40 2.81 7.47 35.60
C GLY A 40 1.42 8.12 35.56
N GLU A 41 1.30 9.34 36.08
CA GLU A 41 0.05 10.12 36.10
C GLU A 41 -0.13 11.04 34.89
N VAL A 42 0.88 11.09 34.00
CA VAL A 42 0.85 11.92 32.79
C VAL A 42 0.97 11.05 31.53
N TRP A 43 0.90 11.68 30.37
CA TRP A 43 1.22 11.04 29.10
C TRP A 43 2.20 11.92 28.33
N LEU A 44 3.04 11.26 27.53
CA LEU A 44 4.10 11.91 26.78
C LEU A 44 3.99 11.59 25.29
N TRP A 45 4.55 12.48 24.47
CA TRP A 45 4.87 12.17 23.08
C TRP A 45 6.22 11.47 23.04
N SER A 46 6.24 10.25 22.53
CA SER A 46 7.45 9.48 22.37
C SER A 46 7.88 9.50 20.91
N ARG A 47 9.09 10.03 20.62
CA ARG A 47 9.59 10.15 19.24
C ARG A 47 10.30 8.85 18.83
N LEU A 48 9.95 8.30 17.67
CA LEU A 48 10.64 7.16 17.09
C LEU A 48 12.02 7.59 16.57
N ASN A 49 13.09 7.01 17.11
CA ASN A 49 14.48 7.26 16.68
C ASN A 49 15.05 6.12 15.84
N SER A 50 14.23 5.53 14.99
CA SER A 50 14.63 4.45 14.10
C SER A 50 14.07 4.67 12.70
N SER A 51 14.78 4.11 11.72
CA SER A 51 14.29 3.96 10.35
C SER A 51 13.26 2.84 10.21
N SER A 52 13.01 2.05 11.27
CA SER A 52 11.96 1.02 11.31
C SER A 52 10.88 1.38 12.33
N LEU A 53 9.63 1.04 12.03
CA LEU A 53 8.49 1.19 12.95
C LEU A 53 8.57 0.29 14.21
N HIS A 54 9.69 -0.41 14.40
CA HIS A 54 9.93 -1.32 15.52
C HIS A 54 11.13 -0.93 16.37
N GLY A 55 11.69 0.27 16.15
CA GLY A 55 12.84 0.73 16.91
C GLY A 55 12.50 1.44 18.21
N ASP A 56 13.52 1.96 18.87
CA ASP A 56 13.41 2.58 20.18
C ASP A 56 12.75 3.96 20.10
N PHE A 57 11.92 4.22 21.10
CA PHE A 57 11.17 5.45 21.28
C PHE A 57 11.77 6.26 22.43
N GLU A 58 12.10 7.53 22.19
CA GLU A 58 12.55 8.46 23.24
C GLU A 58 11.37 9.26 23.76
N CYS A 59 11.06 9.05 25.05
CA CYS A 59 10.05 9.82 25.76
C CYS A 59 10.67 11.14 26.22
N ASP A 60 10.08 12.26 25.80
CA ASP A 60 10.51 13.60 26.18
C ASP A 60 9.27 14.52 26.26
N ASP A 61 9.23 15.43 27.23
CA ASP A 61 8.16 16.39 27.44
C ASP A 61 8.38 17.72 26.71
N ASP A 62 9.54 17.92 26.07
CA ASP A 62 9.90 19.15 25.35
C ASP A 62 9.20 19.30 23.97
N TYR A 63 8.42 18.31 23.52
CA TYR A 63 7.77 18.36 22.21
C TYR A 63 6.45 19.15 22.22
N HIS A 64 6.43 20.27 21.49
CA HIS A 64 5.20 21.05 21.26
C HIS A 64 4.40 20.56 20.03
N ILE A 65 3.95 19.30 20.03
CA ILE A 65 3.16 18.74 18.93
C ILE A 65 1.81 19.46 18.80
N THR A 66 1.48 19.93 17.60
CA THR A 66 0.23 20.67 17.31
C THR A 66 -0.71 19.92 16.40
N HIS A 67 -0.16 19.07 15.52
CA HIS A 67 -0.93 18.31 14.54
C HIS A 67 -0.35 16.92 14.35
N TRP A 68 -1.19 15.97 13.98
CA TRP A 68 -0.81 14.61 13.64
C TRP A 68 -1.63 14.07 12.47
N MET A 69 -1.17 12.98 11.87
CA MET A 69 -1.94 12.19 10.91
C MET A 69 -1.57 10.71 11.06
N PRO A 70 -2.48 9.78 10.74
CA PRO A 70 -2.16 8.36 10.75
C PRO A 70 -0.98 8.07 9.80
N MET A 71 -0.26 6.99 10.08
CA MET A 71 0.76 6.50 9.17
C MET A 71 0.17 6.25 7.78
N PRO A 72 0.86 6.65 6.70
CA PRO A 72 0.48 6.20 5.38
C PRO A 72 0.53 4.66 5.32
N GLU A 73 -0.41 4.04 4.60
CA GLU A 73 -0.26 2.61 4.33
C GLU A 73 1.06 2.39 3.56
N PRO A 74 1.84 1.35 3.89
CA PRO A 74 3.05 1.04 3.15
C PRO A 74 2.70 0.70 1.69
N PRO A 75 3.66 0.87 0.74
CA PRO A 75 3.47 0.46 -0.65
C PRO A 75 2.99 -0.99 -0.76
N ILE A 76 2.12 -1.25 -1.73
CA ILE A 76 1.57 -2.59 -1.93
C ILE A 76 2.65 -3.46 -2.56
N ASP A 77 3.14 -4.44 -1.81
CA ASP A 77 4.00 -5.48 -2.38
C ASP A 77 3.20 -6.34 -3.36
N ILE A 78 3.71 -6.51 -4.58
CA ILE A 78 3.13 -7.37 -5.63
C ILE A 78 2.88 -8.81 -5.15
N SER A 79 3.65 -9.28 -4.16
CA SER A 79 3.48 -10.61 -3.55
C SER A 79 2.11 -10.77 -2.87
N LYS A 80 1.48 -9.65 -2.47
CA LYS A 80 0.14 -9.61 -1.84
C LYS A 80 -1.01 -9.74 -2.84
N ILE A 81 -0.74 -9.68 -4.15
CA ILE A 81 -1.75 -9.97 -5.17
C ILE A 81 -1.86 -11.48 -5.35
N GLU A 82 -2.99 -12.02 -4.90
CA GLU A 82 -3.32 -13.44 -5.04
C GLU A 82 -3.94 -13.70 -6.41
N LEU A 83 -3.31 -14.54 -7.22
CA LEU A 83 -3.87 -15.00 -8.50
C LEU A 83 -4.50 -16.36 -8.31
N LYS A 84 -5.81 -16.46 -8.56
CA LYS A 84 -6.55 -17.74 -8.56
C LYS A 84 -6.88 -18.11 -9.99
N GLN A 85 -6.30 -19.20 -10.47
CA GLN A 85 -6.59 -19.71 -11.79
C GLN A 85 -8.05 -20.18 -11.87
N THR A 86 -8.78 -19.65 -12.83
CA THR A 86 -10.19 -20.02 -13.08
C THR A 86 -10.33 -20.96 -14.28
N CYS A 87 -9.40 -20.87 -15.23
CA CYS A 87 -9.24 -21.82 -16.34
C CYS A 87 -7.75 -21.94 -16.70
N GLY A 88 -7.23 -23.17 -16.85
CA GLY A 88 -5.83 -23.44 -17.20
C GLY A 88 -5.59 -23.95 -18.63
N GLU A 89 -6.66 -23.99 -19.41
CA GLU A 89 -6.67 -24.42 -20.82
C GLU A 89 -6.82 -23.19 -21.72
N SER A 90 -7.48 -23.29 -22.88
CA SER A 90 -7.70 -22.15 -23.79
C SER A 90 -9.13 -21.63 -23.68
N PRO A 91 -9.38 -20.46 -23.05
CA PRO A 91 -8.40 -19.46 -22.57
C PRO A 91 -7.85 -19.71 -21.16
N GLU A 92 -6.59 -19.37 -20.93
CA GLU A 92 -5.97 -19.37 -19.61
C GLU A 92 -6.38 -18.09 -18.88
N GLN A 93 -6.93 -18.24 -17.68
CA GLN A 93 -7.65 -17.19 -16.97
C GLN A 93 -7.34 -17.20 -15.47
N TYR A 94 -7.27 -16.01 -14.89
CA TYR A 94 -7.08 -15.82 -13.45
C TYR A 94 -7.95 -14.68 -12.94
N ASN A 95 -8.45 -14.83 -11.72
CA ASN A 95 -8.96 -13.72 -10.93
C ASN A 95 -7.87 -13.28 -9.95
N ALA A 96 -7.61 -11.98 -9.90
CA ALA A 96 -6.66 -11.38 -8.97
C ALA A 96 -7.39 -10.81 -7.76
N PHE A 97 -6.86 -11.08 -6.56
CA PHE A 97 -7.44 -10.63 -5.29
C PHE A 97 -6.42 -9.86 -4.45
N TYR A 98 -6.90 -8.82 -3.75
CA TYR A 98 -6.15 -8.07 -2.75
C TYR A 98 -7.06 -7.75 -1.57
N LYS A 99 -6.60 -8.03 -0.33
CA LYS A 99 -7.41 -7.90 0.90
C LYS A 99 -8.82 -8.54 0.77
N GLY A 100 -8.90 -9.68 0.08
CA GLY A 100 -10.15 -10.44 -0.14
C GLY A 100 -11.10 -9.89 -1.22
N LYS A 101 -10.78 -8.76 -1.86
CA LYS A 101 -11.56 -8.16 -2.94
C LYS A 101 -10.94 -8.49 -4.30
N GLN A 102 -11.77 -8.76 -5.31
CA GLN A 102 -11.28 -8.91 -6.69
C GLN A 102 -10.78 -7.55 -7.21
N VAL A 103 -9.55 -7.55 -7.73
CA VAL A 103 -8.81 -6.37 -8.20
C VAL A 103 -8.17 -6.62 -9.56
N GLY A 104 -8.65 -7.61 -10.29
CA GLY A 104 -8.20 -7.84 -11.64
C GLY A 104 -8.72 -9.15 -12.23
N TYR A 105 -8.77 -9.17 -13.54
CA TYR A 105 -9.09 -10.33 -14.34
C TYR A 105 -8.04 -10.47 -15.44
N LEU A 106 -7.35 -11.61 -15.47
CA LEU A 106 -6.30 -11.90 -16.43
C LEU A 106 -6.83 -12.91 -17.45
N ARG A 107 -6.52 -12.71 -18.73
CA ARG A 107 -6.92 -13.62 -19.79
C ARG A 107 -5.91 -13.67 -20.92
N LEU A 108 -5.51 -14.88 -21.29
CA LEU A 108 -4.78 -15.17 -22.50
C LEU A 108 -5.67 -15.90 -23.51
N ARG A 109 -5.85 -15.35 -24.71
CA ARG A 109 -6.57 -16.01 -25.79
C ARG A 109 -6.09 -15.48 -27.14
N HIS A 110 -5.91 -16.37 -28.12
CA HIS A 110 -5.53 -15.98 -29.48
C HIS A 110 -4.19 -15.22 -29.55
N GLY A 111 -3.23 -15.57 -28.68
CA GLY A 111 -1.95 -14.86 -28.54
C GLY A 111 -2.04 -13.51 -27.83
N GLU A 112 -3.23 -13.11 -27.38
CA GLU A 112 -3.48 -11.83 -26.71
C GLU A 112 -3.63 -12.04 -25.21
N PHE A 113 -2.71 -11.47 -24.43
CA PHE A 113 -2.81 -11.40 -22.99
C PHE A 113 -3.27 -10.01 -22.56
N ARG A 114 -4.26 -9.98 -21.69
CA ARG A 114 -4.75 -8.73 -21.09
C ARG A 114 -5.06 -8.88 -19.62
N VAL A 115 -5.07 -7.74 -18.94
CA VAL A 115 -5.48 -7.58 -17.55
C VAL A 115 -6.53 -6.48 -17.50
N ASP A 116 -7.72 -6.84 -17.05
CA ASP A 116 -8.85 -5.92 -16.86
C ASP A 116 -9.00 -5.62 -15.36
N TYR A 117 -9.40 -4.39 -15.00
CA TYR A 117 -9.59 -3.92 -13.62
C TYR A 117 -10.95 -3.24 -13.41
N PRO A 118 -11.64 -3.47 -12.27
CA PRO A 118 -11.35 -4.51 -11.28
C PRO A 118 -11.83 -5.90 -11.72
N ASP A 119 -12.73 -5.96 -12.71
CA ASP A 119 -13.33 -7.19 -13.22
C ASP A 119 -13.23 -7.28 -14.76
N CYS A 120 -13.64 -8.42 -15.29
CA CYS A 120 -13.58 -8.75 -16.71
C CYS A 120 -14.34 -7.73 -17.57
N GLY A 121 -13.62 -7.11 -18.52
CA GLY A 121 -14.21 -6.22 -19.53
C GLY A 121 -14.46 -4.78 -19.08
N ASP A 122 -14.01 -4.39 -17.88
CA ASP A 122 -14.01 -3.00 -17.42
C ASP A 122 -12.86 -2.21 -18.08
N GLU A 123 -11.80 -1.88 -17.33
CA GLU A 123 -10.64 -1.14 -17.85
C GLU A 123 -9.46 -2.08 -18.09
N THR A 124 -8.99 -2.19 -19.33
CA THR A 124 -7.75 -2.93 -19.63
C THR A 124 -6.53 -2.10 -19.20
N ILE A 125 -5.88 -2.53 -18.12
CA ILE A 125 -4.71 -1.88 -17.51
C ILE A 125 -3.38 -2.44 -18.02
N LEU A 126 -3.40 -3.62 -18.65
CA LEU A 126 -2.26 -4.21 -19.33
C LEU A 126 -2.74 -4.99 -20.56
N TYR A 127 -2.01 -4.83 -21.67
CA TYR A 127 -2.27 -5.54 -22.92
C TYR A 127 -0.95 -5.92 -23.59
N SER A 128 -0.85 -7.17 -24.07
CA SER A 128 0.33 -7.69 -24.76
C SER A 128 -0.06 -8.70 -25.84
N THR A 129 0.52 -8.54 -27.02
CA THR A 129 0.50 -9.52 -28.13
C THR A 129 1.84 -10.25 -28.29
N LYS A 130 2.77 -10.06 -27.35
CA LYS A 130 4.11 -10.66 -27.39
C LYS A 130 4.15 -12.08 -26.80
N VAL A 131 3.01 -12.59 -26.37
CA VAL A 131 2.90 -13.92 -25.76
C VAL A 131 3.07 -14.97 -26.85
N HIS A 132 3.91 -15.97 -26.60
CA HIS A 132 4.15 -17.06 -27.53
C HIS A 132 3.04 -18.12 -27.49
N GLY A 133 2.36 -18.26 -26.35
CA GLY A 133 1.19 -19.11 -26.16
C GLY A 133 -0.08 -18.62 -26.86
N ASP A 134 -0.86 -19.54 -27.45
CA ASP A 134 -2.09 -19.25 -28.20
C ASP A 134 -3.36 -19.60 -27.39
N GLY A 135 -3.44 -19.10 -26.16
CA GLY A 135 -4.53 -19.42 -25.23
C GLY A 135 -4.06 -20.07 -23.93
N LYS A 136 -2.81 -20.55 -23.88
CA LYS A 136 -2.13 -21.00 -22.67
C LYS A 136 -0.68 -20.55 -22.74
N PHE A 137 -0.15 -20.00 -21.65
CA PHE A 137 1.24 -19.57 -21.59
C PHE A 137 2.18 -20.76 -21.76
N LYS A 138 3.29 -20.54 -22.44
CA LYS A 138 4.44 -21.45 -22.32
C LYS A 138 5.03 -21.32 -20.91
N ASP A 139 5.62 -22.40 -20.42
CA ASP A 139 6.09 -22.45 -19.03
C ASP A 139 7.25 -21.46 -18.76
N ASP A 140 8.02 -21.09 -19.79
CA ASP A 140 9.14 -20.14 -19.71
C ASP A 140 8.71 -18.66 -19.70
N GLU A 141 7.47 -18.34 -20.09
CA GLU A 141 6.96 -16.97 -20.12
C GLU A 141 5.88 -16.69 -19.06
N ARG A 142 5.21 -17.73 -18.53
CA ARG A 142 4.06 -17.59 -17.62
C ARG A 142 4.39 -16.70 -16.42
N GLU A 143 5.46 -17.00 -15.70
CA GLU A 143 5.83 -16.26 -14.48
C GLU A 143 6.10 -14.78 -14.75
N ASN A 144 6.75 -14.47 -15.87
CA ASN A 144 7.04 -13.09 -16.27
C ASN A 144 5.74 -12.30 -16.55
N PHE A 145 4.81 -12.88 -17.32
CA PHE A 145 3.54 -12.20 -17.61
C PHE A 145 2.61 -12.08 -16.39
N LEU A 146 2.60 -13.08 -15.50
CA LEU A 146 1.86 -12.99 -14.24
C LEU A 146 2.47 -11.92 -13.31
N THR A 147 3.79 -11.77 -13.29
CA THR A 147 4.48 -10.69 -12.54
C THR A 147 4.10 -9.32 -13.09
N LEU A 148 4.18 -9.12 -14.42
CA LEU A 148 3.75 -7.87 -15.07
C LEU A 148 2.29 -7.53 -14.78
N ALA A 149 1.41 -8.54 -14.74
CA ALA A 149 0.02 -8.35 -14.39
C ALA A 149 -0.15 -7.85 -12.94
N LYS A 150 0.59 -8.42 -11.98
CA LYS A 150 0.56 -7.97 -10.58
C LYS A 150 1.09 -6.55 -10.44
N GLU A 151 2.17 -6.19 -11.14
CA GLU A 151 2.71 -4.83 -11.14
C GLU A 151 1.70 -3.80 -11.69
N ALA A 152 1.00 -4.13 -12.78
CA ALA A 152 -0.03 -3.27 -13.35
C ALA A 152 -1.20 -3.06 -12.35
N ILE A 153 -1.62 -4.11 -11.66
CA ILE A 153 -2.67 -4.04 -10.63
C ILE A 153 -2.22 -3.18 -9.44
N VAL A 154 -1.00 -3.39 -8.94
CA VAL A 154 -0.45 -2.56 -7.84
C VAL A 154 -0.42 -1.09 -8.22
N LYS A 155 0.11 -0.78 -9.42
CA LYS A 155 0.14 0.60 -9.92
C LYS A 155 -1.26 1.22 -10.01
N LYS A 156 -2.29 0.43 -10.36
CA LYS A 156 -3.68 0.89 -10.43
C LYS A 156 -4.33 1.07 -9.05
N LEU A 157 -3.87 0.36 -8.03
CA LEU A 157 -4.34 0.50 -6.64
C LEU A 157 -3.70 1.69 -5.92
N GLU A 158 -2.46 2.04 -6.28
CA GLU A 158 -1.71 3.15 -5.68
C GLU A 158 -1.93 4.51 -6.35
N GLY A 159 -2.44 4.53 -7.59
CA GLY A 159 -2.71 5.74 -8.38
C GLY A 159 -4.18 6.15 -8.37
#